data_AF-A0A537UTJ6-F1
#
_entry.id   AF-A0A537UTJ6-F1
#
_cell.length_a   1.000
_cell.length_b   1.000
_cell.length_c   1.000
_cell.angle_alpha   90.00
_cell.angle_beta   90.00
_cell.angle_gamma   90.00
#
_symmetry.space_group_name_H-M   'P 1'
#
loop_
_entity.id
_entity.type
_entity.pdbx_description
1 polymer ?
#
loop_
_entity_poly.entity_id
_entity_poly.type
_entity_poly.pdbx_seq_one_letter_code
_entity_poly.pdbx_strand_id
1 'polypeptide(L)'
;MNLAAKAADATAGDLRYQLSFGQTARECVVQGATLIIKVGVQGRVILGPMGSPGQVDVPLRYAVVREGPQPKTVATKFKRLAVTIPPGQTHVQFVDIEEGLAFPMPSRSELDTYVVYVGFDEIGDKNEKKPPKTARKTTTRQQ
;
A
#
# COMPACT_ATOMS: atom_id res chain seq x y z
N MET A 1 3.66 9.93 -9.37
CA MET A 1 2.95 9.09 -10.36
C MET A 1 1.97 9.99 -11.05
N ASN A 2 2.02 10.02 -12.38
CA ASN A 2 1.02 10.76 -13.14
C ASN A 2 0.20 9.69 -13.87
N LEU A 3 -1.01 9.44 -13.37
CA LEU A 3 -2.00 8.55 -13.99
C LEU A 3 -2.35 9.02 -15.41
N ALA A 4 -2.32 10.33 -15.64
CA ALA A 4 -2.57 10.97 -16.92
C ALA A 4 -1.30 11.61 -17.52
N ALA A 5 -1.22 11.62 -18.85
CA ALA A 5 -0.14 12.26 -19.59
C ALA A 5 -0.20 13.80 -19.54
N LYS A 6 -1.39 14.39 -19.37
CA LYS A 6 -1.64 15.82 -19.18
C LYS A 6 -2.49 16.03 -17.92
N ALA A 7 -2.09 16.94 -17.03
CA ALA A 7 -2.70 17.08 -15.70
C ALA A 7 -3.88 18.07 -15.64
N ALA A 8 -3.96 19.02 -16.58
CA ALA A 8 -5.12 19.90 -16.75
C ALA A 8 -5.99 19.32 -17.89
N ASP A 9 -7.26 19.07 -17.60
CA ASP A 9 -8.26 18.47 -18.49
C ASP A 9 -7.93 17.05 -18.97
N ALA A 10 -7.47 16.19 -18.06
CA ALA A 10 -7.23 14.77 -18.36
C ALA A 10 -8.54 14.05 -18.77
N THR A 11 -8.52 13.42 -19.95
CA THR A 11 -9.59 12.55 -20.42
C THR A 11 -9.21 11.08 -20.26
N ALA A 12 -10.16 10.16 -20.50
CA ALA A 12 -9.84 8.73 -20.57
C ALA A 12 -8.79 8.39 -21.65
N GLY A 13 -8.68 9.24 -22.70
CA GLY A 13 -7.67 9.11 -23.73
C GLY A 13 -6.24 9.41 -23.25
N ASP A 14 -6.09 10.12 -22.13
CA ASP A 14 -4.78 10.56 -21.63
C ASP A 14 -4.15 9.59 -20.62
N LEU A 15 -4.81 8.46 -20.34
CA LEU A 15 -4.35 7.48 -19.36
C LEU A 15 -3.07 6.78 -19.82
N ARG A 16 -2.07 6.74 -18.94
CA ARG A 16 -0.86 5.92 -19.14
C ARG A 16 -1.09 4.49 -18.68
N TYR A 17 -1.76 4.33 -17.55
CA TYR A 17 -2.13 3.03 -17.02
C TYR A 17 -3.33 3.14 -16.09
N GLN A 18 -4.01 2.02 -15.89
CA GLN A 18 -5.05 1.84 -14.90
C GLN A 18 -4.63 0.74 -13.93
N LEU A 19 -4.83 1.00 -12.64
CA LEU A 19 -4.65 0.03 -11.56
C LEU A 19 -6.01 -0.44 -11.07
N SER A 20 -6.14 -1.72 -10.75
CA SER A 20 -7.34 -2.24 -10.11
C SER A 20 -7.04 -3.46 -9.25
N PHE A 21 -7.77 -3.61 -8.14
CA PHE A 21 -7.77 -4.84 -7.36
C PHE A 21 -8.76 -5.85 -7.96
N GLY A 22 -8.37 -7.12 -7.95
CA GLY A 22 -9.21 -8.25 -8.37
C GLY A 22 -9.66 -9.07 -7.17
N GLN A 23 -8.73 -9.52 -6.34
CA GLN A 23 -9.01 -10.31 -5.14
C GLN A 23 -8.32 -9.73 -3.92
N THR A 24 -8.94 -9.93 -2.76
CA THR A 24 -8.37 -9.61 -1.46
C THR A 24 -8.57 -10.80 -0.52
N ALA A 25 -7.64 -10.97 0.41
CA ALA A 25 -7.70 -12.00 1.43
C ALA A 25 -7.18 -11.42 2.75
N ARG A 26 -7.71 -11.92 3.87
CA ARG A 26 -7.21 -11.59 5.21
C ARG A 26 -7.07 -12.85 6.06
N GLU A 27 -5.96 -12.94 6.77
CA GLU A 27 -5.72 -13.95 7.80
C GLU A 27 -5.49 -13.22 9.13
N CYS A 28 -6.21 -13.62 10.18
CA CYS A 28 -6.13 -13.01 11.51
C CYS A 28 -5.67 -14.07 12.51
N VAL A 29 -4.56 -13.81 13.21
CA VAL A 29 -4.02 -14.70 14.26
C VAL A 29 -3.88 -13.92 15.56
N VAL A 30 -4.35 -14.50 16.65
CA VAL A 30 -4.14 -13.96 18.00
C VAL A 30 -2.89 -14.61 18.60
N GLN A 31 -1.89 -13.79 18.93
CA GLN A 31 -0.68 -14.21 19.61
C GLN A 31 -0.56 -13.48 20.96
N GLY A 32 -0.90 -14.18 22.04
CA GLY A 32 -1.01 -13.56 23.37
C GLY A 32 -2.09 -12.47 23.39
N ALA A 33 -1.70 -11.23 23.70
CA ALA A 33 -2.60 -10.07 23.72
C ALA A 33 -2.57 -9.25 22.41
N THR A 34 -1.99 -9.79 21.33
CA THR A 34 -1.82 -9.09 20.06
C THR A 34 -2.61 -9.79 18.96
N LEU A 35 -3.37 -9.01 18.18
CA LEU A 35 -3.96 -9.45 16.92
C LEU A 35 -3.00 -9.11 15.79
N ILE A 36 -2.59 -10.12 15.03
CA ILE A 36 -1.73 -9.99 13.85
C ILE A 36 -2.59 -10.30 12.62
N ILE A 37 -2.59 -9.40 11.65
CA ILE A 37 -3.34 -9.54 10.41
C ILE A 37 -2.36 -9.61 9.24
N LYS A 38 -2.52 -10.64 8.41
CA LYS A 38 -1.96 -10.69 7.07
C LYS A 38 -3.02 -10.28 6.06
N VAL A 39 -2.67 -9.39 5.14
CA VAL A 39 -3.56 -8.94 4.07
C VAL A 39 -2.92 -9.26 2.75
N GLY A 40 -3.57 -10.10 1.95
CA GLY A 40 -3.18 -10.40 0.58
C GLY A 40 -4.05 -9.61 -0.39
N VAL A 41 -3.43 -9.05 -1.42
CA VAL A 41 -4.14 -8.48 -2.57
C VAL A 41 -3.59 -9.02 -3.87
N GLN A 42 -4.49 -9.27 -4.79
CA GLN A 42 -4.19 -9.47 -6.20
C GLN A 42 -4.80 -8.31 -6.97
N GLY A 43 -4.01 -7.69 -7.84
CA GLY A 43 -4.47 -6.65 -8.73
C GLY A 43 -3.90 -6.79 -10.13
N ARG A 44 -4.18 -5.79 -10.96
CA ARG A 44 -3.68 -5.70 -12.33
C ARG A 44 -3.26 -4.29 -12.68
N VAL A 45 -2.26 -4.19 -13.54
CA VAL A 45 -1.87 -2.97 -14.24
C VAL A 45 -2.28 -3.15 -15.71
N ILE A 46 -3.01 -2.19 -16.25
CA ILE A 46 -3.44 -2.18 -17.66
C ILE A 46 -2.88 -0.92 -18.30
N LEU A 47 -2.26 -1.03 -19.48
CA LEU A 47 -1.84 0.12 -20.26
C LEU A 47 -3.06 0.92 -20.75
N GLY A 48 -3.01 2.24 -20.56
CA GLY A 48 -3.96 3.15 -21.19
C GLY A 48 -3.52 3.53 -22.61
N PRO A 49 -4.32 4.33 -23.34
CA PRO A 49 -4.00 4.73 -24.72
C PRO A 49 -2.66 5.47 -24.88
N MET A 50 -2.21 6.18 -23.84
CA MET A 50 -0.92 6.88 -23.80
C MET A 50 0.17 6.09 -23.05
N GLY A 51 -0.11 4.82 -22.74
CA GLY A 51 0.81 3.90 -22.07
C GLY A 51 1.74 3.18 -23.03
N SER A 52 2.89 2.73 -22.52
CA SER A 52 3.80 1.83 -23.22
C SER A 52 4.33 0.77 -22.25
N PRO A 53 4.79 -0.40 -22.73
CA PRO A 53 5.43 -1.41 -21.88
C PRO A 53 6.58 -0.82 -21.07
N GLY A 54 6.77 -1.32 -19.85
CA GLY A 54 7.74 -0.79 -18.90
C GLY A 54 7.37 -1.06 -17.45
N GLN A 55 8.09 -0.43 -16.54
CA GLN A 55 7.85 -0.54 -15.10
C GLN A 55 6.78 0.46 -14.65
N VAL A 56 5.82 -0.03 -13.89
CA VAL A 56 4.82 0.74 -13.14
C VAL A 56 5.02 0.46 -11.67
N ASP A 57 5.27 1.50 -10.90
CA ASP A 57 5.29 1.40 -9.45
C ASP A 57 3.84 1.48 -8.94
N VAL A 58 3.39 0.49 -8.18
CA VAL A 58 2.04 0.42 -7.60
C VAL A 58 2.11 0.89 -6.14
N PRO A 59 1.49 2.02 -5.77
CA PRO A 59 1.57 2.57 -4.42
C PRO A 59 0.49 1.96 -3.51
N LEU A 60 0.80 0.87 -2.81
CA LEU A 60 -0.16 0.18 -1.95
C LEU A 60 -0.12 0.73 -0.52
N ARG A 61 -1.31 1.00 0.03
CA ARG A 61 -1.53 1.31 1.44
C ARG A 61 -2.40 0.24 2.04
N TYR A 62 -1.93 -0.32 3.16
CA TYR A 62 -2.71 -1.16 4.06
C TYR A 62 -2.93 -0.40 5.36
N ALA A 63 -4.15 -0.40 5.87
CA ALA A 63 -4.46 0.23 7.14
C ALA A 63 -5.49 -0.57 7.93
N VAL A 64 -5.33 -0.57 9.25
CA VAL A 64 -6.38 -0.97 10.18
C VAL A 64 -6.88 0.29 10.86
N VAL A 65 -8.17 0.56 10.74
CA VAL A 65 -8.81 1.75 11.31
C VAL A 65 -9.86 1.28 12.30
N ARG A 66 -9.81 1.83 13.51
CA ARG A 66 -10.94 1.76 14.43
C ARG A 66 -11.91 2.86 14.04
N GLU A 67 -13.04 2.47 13.48
CA GLU A 67 -14.10 3.37 13.07
C GLU A 67 -14.93 3.89 14.26
N GLY A 68 -15.80 4.85 13.98
CA GLY A 68 -16.64 5.53 14.95
C GLY A 68 -16.72 7.03 14.66
N PRO A 69 -17.29 7.83 15.58
CA PRO A 69 -17.42 9.28 15.41
C PRO A 69 -16.08 10.00 15.20
N GLN A 70 -14.99 9.41 15.70
CA GLN A 70 -13.63 9.87 15.52
C GLN A 70 -12.76 8.68 15.09
N PRO A 71 -12.67 8.39 13.77
CA PRO A 71 -11.89 7.28 13.26
C PRO A 71 -10.41 7.42 13.64
N LYS A 72 -9.80 6.31 14.05
CA LYS A 72 -8.38 6.27 14.43
C LYS A 72 -7.65 5.17 13.68
N THR A 73 -6.61 5.53 12.93
CA THR A 73 -5.68 4.56 12.36
C THR A 73 -4.89 3.87 13.47
N VAL A 74 -4.97 2.54 13.50
CA VAL A 74 -4.37 1.67 14.52
C VAL A 74 -3.03 1.13 14.01
N ALA A 75 -3.01 0.66 12.77
CA ALA A 75 -1.81 0.19 12.08
C ALA A 75 -1.87 0.66 10.63
N THR A 76 -0.72 0.97 10.03
CA THR A 76 -0.63 1.35 8.62
C THR A 76 0.70 0.93 8.03
N LYS A 77 0.69 0.52 6.77
CA LYS A 77 1.87 0.17 5.99
C LYS A 77 1.73 0.70 4.58
N PHE A 78 2.78 1.34 4.08
CA PHE A 78 2.87 1.78 2.70
C PHE A 78 3.97 0.98 1.97
N LYS A 79 3.72 0.61 0.73
CA LYS A 79 4.66 -0.08 -0.15
C LYS A 79 4.58 0.46 -1.57
N ARG A 80 5.72 0.45 -2.26
CA ARG A 80 5.76 0.56 -3.72
C ARG A 80 6.15 -0.79 -4.29
N LEU A 81 5.22 -1.41 -5.01
CA LEU A 81 5.48 -2.64 -5.74
C LEU A 81 5.85 -2.30 -7.19
N ALA A 82 7.07 -2.63 -7.60
CA ALA A 82 7.49 -2.49 -8.98
C ALA A 82 6.88 -3.62 -9.82
N VAL A 83 6.01 -3.26 -10.77
CA VAL A 83 5.34 -4.21 -11.67
C VAL A 83 5.78 -3.93 -13.10
N THR A 84 6.37 -4.92 -13.76
CA THR A 84 6.85 -4.77 -15.15
C THR A 84 5.82 -5.31 -16.13
N ILE A 85 5.47 -4.50 -17.13
CA ILE A 85 4.70 -4.91 -18.30
C ILE A 85 5.69 -5.24 -19.43
N PRO A 86 5.84 -6.52 -19.83
CA PRO A 86 6.74 -6.91 -20.91
C PRO A 86 6.31 -6.35 -22.28
N PRO A 87 7.23 -6.23 -23.25
CA PRO A 87 6.88 -5.92 -24.63
C PRO A 87 5.82 -6.89 -25.18
N GLY A 88 4.87 -6.37 -25.95
CA GLY A 88 3.77 -7.16 -26.52
C GLY A 88 2.62 -7.48 -25.56
N GLN A 89 2.73 -7.10 -24.28
CA GLN A 89 1.63 -7.21 -23.31
C GLN A 89 0.99 -5.85 -23.05
N THR A 90 -0.34 -5.86 -22.86
CA THR A 90 -1.12 -4.66 -22.52
C THR A 90 -1.57 -4.64 -21.07
N HIS A 91 -1.40 -5.74 -20.35
CA HIS A 91 -1.71 -5.83 -18.93
C HIS A 91 -0.91 -6.94 -18.26
N VAL A 92 -0.71 -6.81 -16.95
CA VAL A 92 -0.12 -7.84 -16.09
C VAL A 92 -0.83 -7.87 -14.74
N GLN A 93 -0.81 -9.02 -14.09
CA GLN A 93 -1.28 -9.15 -12.71
C GLN A 93 -0.13 -8.90 -11.73
N PHE A 94 -0.48 -8.45 -10.52
CA PHE A 94 0.44 -8.37 -9.39
C PHE A 94 -0.22 -8.96 -8.15
N VAL A 95 0.61 -9.46 -7.24
CA VAL A 95 0.20 -9.95 -5.92
C VAL A 95 1.13 -9.34 -4.88
N ASP A 96 0.58 -8.89 -3.75
CA ASP A 96 1.35 -8.49 -2.58
C ASP A 96 0.67 -9.02 -1.31
N ILE A 97 1.49 -9.36 -0.32
CA ILE A 97 1.04 -9.76 1.02
C ILE A 97 1.73 -8.85 2.04
N GLU A 98 0.94 -8.20 2.88
CA GLU A 98 1.42 -7.47 4.05
C GLU A 98 1.15 -8.25 5.32
N GLU A 99 2.20 -8.59 6.08
CA GLU A 99 2.11 -9.40 7.29
C GLU A 99 2.30 -8.60 8.59
N GLY A 100 2.68 -7.33 8.49
CA GLY A 100 3.09 -6.48 9.61
C GLY A 100 1.98 -5.59 10.20
N LEU A 101 0.70 -5.93 10.00
CA LEU A 101 -0.42 -5.25 10.65
C LEU A 101 -0.71 -5.92 12.00
N ALA A 102 -0.06 -5.43 13.05
CA ALA A 102 -0.22 -5.96 14.41
C ALA A 102 -0.67 -4.86 15.38
N PHE A 103 -1.60 -5.19 16.28
CA PHE A 103 -2.09 -4.26 17.30
C PHE A 103 -2.66 -5.02 18.52
N PRO A 104 -2.77 -4.36 19.70
CA PRO A 104 -3.37 -4.98 20.88
C PRO A 104 -4.79 -5.48 20.59
N MET A 105 -5.11 -6.70 21.04
CA MET A 105 -6.43 -7.30 20.85
C MET A 105 -7.50 -6.39 21.48
N PRO A 106 -8.46 -5.86 20.69
CA PRO A 106 -9.54 -5.04 21.22
C PRO A 106 -10.46 -5.86 22.12
N SER A 107 -11.29 -5.17 22.91
CA SER A 107 -12.40 -5.82 23.59
C SER A 107 -13.34 -6.44 22.55
N ARG A 108 -14.03 -7.52 22.93
CA ARG A 108 -14.94 -8.23 22.01
C ARG A 108 -16.07 -7.33 21.49
N SER A 109 -16.49 -6.34 22.27
CA SER A 109 -17.51 -5.35 21.92
C SER A 109 -17.02 -4.24 20.98
N GLU A 110 -15.71 -4.05 20.83
CA GLU A 110 -15.15 -3.03 19.94
C GLU A 110 -14.62 -3.63 18.62
N LEU A 111 -14.44 -4.95 18.56
CA LEU A 111 -13.74 -5.61 17.45
C LEU A 111 -14.42 -5.40 16.08
N ASP A 112 -15.74 -5.27 16.05
CA ASP A 112 -16.52 -5.00 14.84
C ASP A 112 -16.25 -3.62 14.22
N THR A 113 -15.79 -2.66 15.03
CA THR A 113 -15.40 -1.33 14.56
C THR A 113 -14.01 -1.30 13.89
N TYR A 114 -13.25 -2.39 13.93
CA TYR A 114 -11.92 -2.46 13.33
C TYR A 114 -12.02 -2.92 11.87
N VAL A 115 -11.82 -1.98 10.95
CA VAL A 115 -11.91 -2.20 9.51
C VAL A 115 -10.52 -2.22 8.89
N VAL A 116 -10.29 -3.21 8.03
CA VAL A 116 -9.07 -3.32 7.22
C VAL A 116 -9.30 -2.64 5.88
N TYR A 117 -8.49 -1.62 5.60
CA TYR A 117 -8.47 -0.89 4.35
C TYR A 117 -7.26 -1.29 3.51
N VAL A 118 -7.47 -1.47 2.21
CA VAL A 118 -6.41 -1.52 1.21
C VAL A 118 -6.73 -0.58 0.07
N GLY A 119 -5.74 0.19 -0.38
CA GLY A 119 -5.94 1.22 -1.40
C GLY A 119 -4.67 1.65 -2.09
N PHE A 120 -4.83 2.39 -3.18
CA PHE A 120 -3.73 3.08 -3.85
C PHE A 120 -3.50 4.44 -3.20
N ASP A 121 -2.27 4.75 -2.79
CA ASP A 121 -1.93 5.98 -2.08
C ASP A 121 -0.78 6.74 -2.76
N GLU A 122 -1.13 7.69 -3.63
CA GLU A 122 -0.15 8.43 -4.42
C GLU A 122 0.71 9.40 -3.61
N ILE A 123 0.26 9.79 -2.42
CA ILE A 123 0.95 10.73 -1.52
C ILE A 123 1.68 10.03 -0.37
N GLY A 124 1.57 8.70 -0.27
CA GLY A 124 1.91 7.92 0.93
C GLY A 124 3.31 8.16 1.50
N ASP A 125 4.33 8.27 0.65
CA ASP A 125 5.71 8.54 1.06
C ASP A 125 5.91 9.88 1.77
N LYS A 126 5.05 10.87 1.52
CA LYS A 126 5.19 12.21 2.09
C LYS A 126 4.66 12.29 3.52
N ASN A 127 3.77 11.37 3.90
CA ASN A 127 3.07 11.36 5.19
C ASN A 127 3.66 10.38 6.21
N GLU A 128 4.59 9.52 5.80
CA GLU A 128 5.23 8.57 6.72
C GLU A 128 6.34 9.30 7.49
N LYS A 129 6.14 9.50 8.81
CA LYS A 129 7.19 9.99 9.70
C LYS A 129 8.34 9.01 9.62
N LYS A 130 9.39 9.37 8.86
CA LYS A 130 10.61 8.57 8.77
C LYS A 130 11.07 8.21 10.19
N PRO A 131 11.37 6.93 10.49
CA PRO A 131 12.00 6.59 11.74
C PRO A 131 13.29 7.42 11.87
N PRO A 132 13.59 7.97 13.07
CA PRO A 132 14.76 8.80 13.26
C PRO A 132 15.99 8.01 12.82
N LYS A 133 16.75 8.57 11.86
CA LYS A 133 18.01 7.99 11.40
C LYS A 133 18.92 7.87 12.63
N THR A 134 19.18 6.65 13.09
CA THR A 134 20.16 6.39 14.13
C THR A 134 21.49 6.94 13.64
N ALA A 135 21.98 8.01 14.27
CA ALA A 135 23.27 8.58 13.96
C ALA A 135 24.34 7.50 14.17
N ARG A 136 24.96 7.06 13.08
CA ARG A 136 26.13 6.18 13.13
C ARG A 136 27.21 6.95 13.90
N LYS A 137 27.47 6.58 15.15
CA LYS A 137 28.59 7.12 15.93
C LYS A 137 29.87 6.80 15.15
N THR A 138 30.49 7.82 14.58
CA THR A 138 31.85 7.75 14.05
C THR A 138 32.76 7.58 15.26
N THR A 139 33.24 6.37 15.49
CA THR A 139 34.27 6.10 16.49
C THR A 139 35.56 6.73 15.99
N THR A 140 35.95 7.87 16.55
CA THR A 140 37.27 8.48 16.34
C THR A 140 38.32 7.47 16.81
N ARG A 141 39.08 6.92 15.87
CA ARG A 141 40.27 6.12 16.15
C ARG A 141 41.36 7.11 16.59
N GLN A 142 41.58 7.24 17.89
CA GLN A 142 42.76 7.93 18.42
C GLN A 142 44.01 7.16 17.97
N GLN A 143 44.91 7.87 17.29
CA GLN A 143 46.34 7.59 17.22
C GLN A 143 47.04 8.76 17.90
#